data_AF-A7TMS9-F1
#
_entry.id   AF-A7TMS9-F1
#
_cell.length_a   1.000
_cell.length_b   1.000
_cell.length_c   1.000
_cell.angle_alpha   90.00
_cell.angle_beta   90.00
_cell.angle_gamma   90.00
#
_symmetry.space_group_name_H-M   'P 1'
#
loop_
_entity.id
_entity.type
_entity.pdbx_description
1 polymer ?
#
loop_
_entity_poly.entity_id
_entity_poly.type
_entity_poly.pdbx_seq_one_letter_code
_entity_poly.pdbx_strand_id
1 'polypeptide(L)'
;MSTILYNTSSSYLQKYQKSNIYRKQGRANSPLSQRTQEASIEESDIATQLDQFASKEKKNSDEYLRELCLSIYPTSIASEIIDLNPHLELKIHAFVSLLIKNFIKSWYGSKIPTHDVQFTVELFNLTKQVIDYFNTSVIDFESLITDDIPLLLSHHIKNISEILKQENEDGLFKPYCESIHYSENYYPEVITSHLLNLSNSDSMLEYAFLNSLFNDLLFGRVLDNISEPFYILHGINKISEKYLNKKDIQSNKWFKLKQLLIRFNLTYWKLKLLQVINFIKSLTNISRIHTPSRTFLDRYLLSLIFIDILQVDAKKPILYSMAKYFQFWLISIPFLNFALDYHIHNLFIRQIINKSACSQIFILLRELIFPNDSTMGPPREIPIGEEYDQLKQTCISNLWQVIRINNLDNVLALTHTDVDNFITIITASKDCNKILIFQIVDSLLTYIHE
;
A
#
# COMPACT_ATOMS: atom_id res chain seq x y z
N MET A 1 2.94 -31.47 -44.50
CA MET A 1 1.66 -30.88 -44.07
C MET A 1 1.95 -29.52 -43.47
N SER A 2 1.12 -28.54 -43.83
CA SER A 2 1.39 -27.09 -43.87
C SER A 2 1.64 -26.43 -42.51
N THR A 3 2.84 -25.87 -42.36
CA THR A 3 3.23 -24.89 -41.33
C THR A 3 2.50 -23.57 -41.57
N ILE A 4 1.53 -23.25 -40.73
CA ILE A 4 0.90 -21.92 -40.69
C ILE A 4 1.85 -21.00 -39.92
N LEU A 5 2.65 -20.25 -40.66
CA LEU A 5 3.43 -19.13 -40.14
C LEU A 5 2.46 -17.98 -39.79
N TYR A 6 2.28 -17.69 -38.50
CA TYR A 6 1.64 -16.44 -38.07
C TYR A 6 2.55 -15.28 -38.46
N ASN A 7 2.17 -14.60 -39.53
CA ASN A 7 2.82 -13.39 -39.99
C ASN A 7 2.44 -12.22 -39.04
N THR A 8 3.35 -11.85 -38.14
CA THR A 8 3.19 -10.73 -37.19
C THR A 8 3.26 -9.36 -37.87
N SER A 9 3.53 -9.28 -39.19
CA SER A 9 3.54 -8.03 -39.95
C SER A 9 2.25 -7.83 -40.77
N SER A 10 1.07 -7.97 -40.15
CA SER A 10 -0.17 -7.57 -40.81
C SER A 10 -0.37 -6.06 -40.69
N SER A 11 -0.26 -5.36 -41.83
CA SER A 11 -0.58 -3.93 -42.00
C SER A 11 -2.03 -3.56 -41.63
N TYR A 12 -2.86 -4.56 -41.35
CA TYR A 12 -4.23 -4.41 -40.89
C TYR A 12 -4.32 -3.99 -39.41
N LEU A 13 -3.36 -4.35 -38.54
CA LEU A 13 -3.36 -3.93 -37.13
C LEU A 13 -3.15 -2.40 -36.98
N GLN A 14 -2.33 -1.79 -37.84
CA GLN A 14 -2.13 -0.33 -37.82
C GLN A 14 -3.37 0.46 -38.28
N LYS A 15 -4.21 -0.10 -39.15
CA LYS A 15 -5.45 0.56 -39.57
C LYS A 15 -6.48 0.65 -38.43
N TYR A 16 -6.51 -0.33 -37.52
CA TYR A 16 -7.40 -0.32 -36.37
C TYR A 16 -6.87 0.51 -35.18
N GLN A 17 -5.55 0.70 -35.06
CA GLN A 17 -4.98 1.60 -34.05
C GLN A 17 -5.12 3.09 -34.42
N LYS A 18 -5.11 3.44 -35.72
CA LYS A 18 -5.22 4.85 -36.16
C LYS A 18 -6.62 5.44 -36.12
N SER A 19 -7.70 4.65 -36.13
CA SER A 19 -9.07 5.20 -36.14
C SER A 19 -9.49 5.85 -34.81
N ASN A 20 -8.87 5.49 -33.69
CA ASN A 20 -9.16 6.10 -32.39
C ASN A 20 -8.40 7.40 -32.14
N ILE A 21 -7.29 7.64 -32.83
CA ILE A 21 -6.45 8.84 -32.65
C ILE A 21 -7.03 10.03 -33.43
N TYR A 22 -7.55 9.81 -34.64
CA TYR A 22 -8.10 10.90 -35.48
C TYR A 22 -9.50 11.38 -35.07
N ARG A 23 -10.24 10.62 -34.23
CA ARG A 23 -11.58 11.05 -33.79
C ARG A 23 -11.55 12.19 -32.76
N LYS A 24 -10.39 12.46 -32.14
CA LYS A 24 -10.21 13.56 -31.15
C LYS A 24 -9.65 14.86 -31.72
N GLN A 25 -9.13 14.89 -32.94
CA GLN A 25 -8.45 16.10 -33.49
C GLN A 25 -9.27 16.88 -34.55
N GLY A 26 -10.51 16.50 -34.84
CA GLY A 26 -11.32 17.08 -35.92
C GLY A 26 -12.41 18.09 -35.51
N ARG A 27 -12.36 18.71 -34.32
CA ARG A 27 -13.36 19.72 -33.88
C ARG A 27 -12.75 20.89 -33.10
N ALA A 28 -11.58 21.36 -33.51
CA ALA A 28 -11.13 22.71 -33.18
C ALA A 28 -11.22 23.54 -34.46
N ASN A 29 -11.91 24.68 -34.40
CA ASN A 29 -12.08 25.70 -35.46
C ASN A 29 -13.43 25.65 -36.22
N SER A 30 -14.54 25.80 -35.49
CA SER A 30 -15.74 26.46 -36.04
C SER A 30 -16.41 27.30 -34.94
N PRO A 31 -16.82 28.56 -35.19
CA PRO A 31 -17.32 29.48 -34.17
C PRO A 31 -18.82 29.27 -33.89
N LEU A 32 -19.24 28.01 -33.72
CA LEU A 32 -20.63 27.64 -33.43
C LEU A 32 -20.73 26.59 -32.31
N SER A 33 -19.82 26.63 -31.34
CA SER A 33 -19.65 25.58 -30.31
C SER A 33 -19.90 26.06 -28.87
N GLN A 34 -20.61 27.17 -28.65
CA GLN A 34 -21.00 27.59 -27.29
C GLN A 34 -22.35 27.02 -26.82
N ARG A 35 -23.11 26.35 -27.71
CA ARG A 35 -24.41 25.74 -27.34
C ARG A 35 -24.38 24.21 -27.23
N THR A 36 -23.21 23.59 -27.35
CA THR A 36 -23.03 22.12 -27.28
C THR A 36 -22.13 21.69 -26.11
N GLN A 37 -21.64 22.64 -25.30
CA GLN A 37 -20.87 22.34 -24.09
C GLN A 37 -21.75 22.00 -22.89
N GLU A 38 -23.02 22.42 -22.85
CA GLU A 38 -23.96 21.99 -21.81
C GLU A 38 -24.46 20.55 -22.03
N ALA A 39 -24.61 20.11 -23.29
CA ALA A 39 -25.06 18.74 -23.62
C ALA A 39 -23.96 17.67 -23.45
N SER A 40 -22.67 18.04 -23.48
CA SER A 40 -21.56 17.09 -23.33
C SER A 40 -21.16 16.83 -21.87
N ILE A 41 -21.56 17.71 -20.94
CA ILE A 41 -21.46 17.47 -19.49
C ILE A 41 -22.58 16.52 -19.05
N GLU A 42 -23.79 16.66 -19.61
CA GLU A 42 -24.89 15.73 -19.33
C GLU A 42 -24.62 14.32 -19.88
N GLU A 43 -24.04 14.15 -21.08
CA GLU A 43 -23.76 12.79 -21.61
C GLU A 43 -22.62 12.03 -20.88
N SER A 44 -21.62 12.72 -20.32
CA SER A 44 -20.57 12.06 -19.52
C SER A 44 -21.07 11.61 -18.14
N ASP A 45 -21.99 12.39 -17.55
CA ASP A 45 -22.61 12.07 -16.27
C ASP A 45 -23.71 11.00 -16.40
N ILE A 46 -24.40 10.95 -17.56
CA ILE A 46 -25.39 9.90 -17.87
C ILE A 46 -24.70 8.55 -18.19
N ALA A 47 -23.57 8.55 -18.91
CA ALA A 47 -22.85 7.31 -19.22
C ALA A 47 -22.15 6.69 -17.99
N THR A 48 -21.73 7.51 -17.01
CA THR A 48 -21.16 7.01 -15.75
C THR A 48 -22.22 6.46 -14.78
N GLN A 49 -23.48 6.88 -14.91
CA GLN A 49 -24.61 6.31 -14.13
C GLN A 49 -25.13 4.98 -14.69
N LEU A 50 -24.96 4.72 -15.99
CA LEU A 50 -25.53 3.53 -16.65
C LEU A 50 -24.81 2.20 -16.33
N ASP A 51 -23.56 2.25 -15.87
CA ASP A 51 -22.75 1.06 -15.61
C ASP A 51 -22.60 0.71 -14.12
N GLN A 52 -23.24 1.41 -13.18
CA GLN A 52 -23.06 1.12 -11.75
C GLN A 52 -23.63 -0.27 -11.38
N PHE A 53 -22.87 -1.08 -10.63
CA PHE A 53 -23.38 -2.36 -10.14
C PHE A 53 -24.60 -2.14 -9.24
N ALA A 54 -25.77 -2.57 -9.72
CA ALA A 54 -27.03 -2.40 -9.04
C ALA A 54 -27.28 -3.56 -8.07
N SER A 55 -27.20 -3.27 -6.77
CA SER A 55 -27.58 -4.16 -5.68
C SER A 55 -28.57 -3.45 -4.77
N LYS A 56 -29.44 -4.23 -4.11
CA LYS A 56 -30.40 -3.71 -3.12
C LYS A 56 -29.74 -3.40 -1.78
N GLU A 57 -28.55 -3.95 -1.56
CA GLU A 57 -27.83 -3.89 -0.30
C GLU A 57 -26.93 -2.65 -0.21
N LYS A 58 -26.57 -2.27 1.01
CA LYS A 58 -25.74 -1.08 1.25
C LYS A 58 -24.34 -1.29 0.67
N LYS A 59 -23.82 -0.31 -0.08
CA LYS A 59 -22.44 -0.35 -0.63
C LYS A 59 -21.42 -0.71 0.46
N ASN A 60 -20.55 -1.67 0.15
CA ASN A 60 -19.55 -2.27 1.05
C ASN A 60 -20.10 -3.16 2.19
N SER A 61 -21.40 -3.49 2.24
CA SER A 61 -21.89 -4.52 3.16
C SER A 61 -21.43 -5.91 2.70
N ASP A 62 -21.40 -6.87 3.63
CA ASP A 62 -20.94 -8.23 3.31
C ASP A 62 -21.90 -8.89 2.30
N GLU A 63 -23.19 -8.59 2.38
CA GLU A 63 -24.21 -9.04 1.43
C GLU A 63 -24.01 -8.42 0.03
N TYR A 64 -23.71 -7.13 -0.04
CA TYR A 64 -23.38 -6.44 -1.29
C TYR A 64 -22.17 -7.07 -1.99
N LEU A 65 -21.12 -7.38 -1.22
CA LEU A 65 -19.91 -8.00 -1.75
C LEU A 65 -20.14 -9.44 -2.23
N ARG A 66 -21.01 -10.19 -1.55
CA ARG A 66 -21.44 -11.53 -1.99
C ARG A 66 -22.22 -11.45 -3.30
N GLU A 67 -23.20 -10.54 -3.41
CA GLU A 67 -23.94 -10.32 -4.66
C GLU A 67 -23.01 -9.93 -5.81
N LEU A 68 -22.02 -9.06 -5.54
CA LEU A 68 -21.01 -8.69 -6.53
C LEU A 68 -20.21 -9.90 -7.01
N CYS A 69 -19.69 -10.71 -6.09
CA CYS A 69 -18.95 -11.92 -6.42
C CYS A 69 -19.80 -12.90 -7.24
N LEU A 70 -21.06 -13.14 -6.83
CA LEU A 70 -22.00 -14.03 -7.50
C LEU A 70 -22.38 -13.54 -8.91
N SER A 71 -22.36 -12.22 -9.15
CA SER A 71 -22.65 -11.67 -10.48
C SER A 71 -21.53 -11.93 -11.50
N ILE A 72 -20.31 -12.21 -11.03
CA ILE A 72 -19.12 -12.36 -11.87
C ILE A 72 -18.66 -13.80 -11.92
N TYR A 73 -18.53 -14.46 -10.77
CA TYR A 73 -18.10 -15.84 -10.72
C TYR A 73 -19.18 -16.80 -11.26
N PRO A 74 -18.78 -18.01 -11.68
CA PRO A 74 -19.73 -19.00 -12.16
C PRO A 74 -20.62 -19.54 -11.05
N THR A 75 -21.83 -19.98 -11.43
CA THR A 75 -22.83 -20.54 -10.50
C THR A 75 -22.36 -21.82 -9.81
N SER A 76 -21.39 -22.54 -10.37
CA SER A 76 -20.81 -23.76 -9.77
C SER A 76 -20.12 -23.51 -8.43
N ILE A 77 -19.64 -22.29 -8.19
CA ILE A 77 -18.89 -21.90 -6.97
C ILE A 77 -19.78 -21.09 -6.01
N ALA A 78 -21.07 -20.92 -6.34
CA ALA A 78 -21.95 -20.06 -5.57
C ALA A 78 -22.07 -20.45 -4.10
N SER A 79 -22.07 -21.76 -3.78
CA SER A 79 -22.06 -22.25 -2.41
C SER A 79 -20.79 -21.87 -1.66
N GLU A 80 -19.62 -22.01 -2.29
CA GLU A 80 -18.35 -21.66 -1.65
C GLU A 80 -18.23 -20.16 -1.39
N ILE A 81 -18.74 -19.31 -2.29
CA ILE A 81 -18.76 -17.85 -2.12
C ILE A 81 -19.60 -17.45 -0.90
N ILE A 82 -20.71 -18.14 -0.66
CA ILE A 82 -21.57 -17.90 0.51
C ILE A 82 -20.86 -18.28 1.80
N ASP A 83 -20.03 -19.33 1.77
CA ASP A 83 -19.27 -19.85 2.90
C ASP A 83 -17.97 -19.08 3.18
N LEU A 84 -17.54 -18.18 2.29
CA LEU A 84 -16.33 -17.36 2.50
C LEU A 84 -16.41 -16.52 3.78
N ASN A 85 -15.25 -16.37 4.42
CA ASN A 85 -15.11 -15.51 5.59
C ASN A 85 -15.45 -14.06 5.22
N PRO A 86 -16.46 -13.44 5.86
CA PRO A 86 -16.92 -12.09 5.52
C PRO A 86 -15.86 -11.02 5.81
N HIS A 87 -14.92 -11.29 6.72
CA HIS A 87 -13.97 -10.27 7.15
C HIS A 87 -12.89 -9.95 6.12
N LEU A 88 -12.25 -10.96 5.52
CA LEU A 88 -11.06 -10.78 4.66
C LEU A 88 -11.23 -11.43 3.29
N GLU A 89 -11.45 -12.74 3.25
CA GLU A 89 -11.55 -13.54 2.01
C GLU A 89 -12.58 -12.95 1.04
N LEU A 90 -13.78 -12.63 1.54
CA LEU A 90 -14.84 -12.05 0.71
C LEU A 90 -14.43 -10.73 0.03
N LYS A 91 -13.65 -9.89 0.73
CA LYS A 91 -13.22 -8.58 0.20
C LYS A 91 -12.09 -8.71 -0.81
N ILE A 92 -11.20 -9.68 -0.60
CA ILE A 92 -10.18 -10.04 -1.59
C ILE A 92 -10.87 -10.59 -2.84
N HIS A 93 -11.79 -11.54 -2.70
CA HIS A 93 -12.53 -12.10 -3.83
C HIS A 93 -13.43 -11.06 -4.53
N ALA A 94 -13.99 -10.09 -3.81
CA ALA A 94 -14.74 -8.99 -4.42
C ALA A 94 -13.85 -8.09 -5.27
N PHE A 95 -12.60 -7.84 -4.84
CA PHE A 95 -11.63 -7.12 -5.66
C PHE A 95 -11.15 -7.95 -6.87
N VAL A 96 -10.77 -9.22 -6.65
CA VAL A 96 -10.30 -10.12 -7.70
C VAL A 96 -11.39 -10.41 -8.74
N SER A 97 -12.65 -10.54 -8.33
CA SER A 97 -13.76 -10.74 -9.27
C SER A 97 -13.88 -9.57 -10.24
N LEU A 98 -13.69 -8.34 -9.79
CA LEU A 98 -13.67 -7.16 -10.67
C LEU A 98 -12.48 -7.17 -11.64
N LEU A 99 -11.31 -7.66 -11.21
CA LEU A 99 -10.18 -7.89 -12.10
C LEU A 99 -10.55 -8.94 -13.16
N ILE A 100 -11.16 -10.05 -12.77
CA ILE A 100 -11.61 -11.10 -13.70
C ILE A 100 -12.65 -10.54 -14.68
N LYS A 101 -13.61 -9.74 -14.22
CA LYS A 101 -14.63 -9.12 -15.08
C LYS A 101 -14.03 -8.19 -16.12
N ASN A 102 -13.14 -7.29 -15.70
CA ASN A 102 -12.62 -6.23 -16.59
C ASN A 102 -11.45 -6.69 -17.45
N PHE A 103 -10.56 -7.51 -16.90
CA PHE A 103 -9.39 -7.97 -17.60
C PHE A 103 -9.65 -9.31 -18.28
N ILE A 104 -10.14 -10.32 -17.58
CA ILE A 104 -10.21 -11.68 -18.14
C ILE A 104 -11.41 -11.84 -19.07
N LYS A 105 -12.63 -11.53 -18.63
CA LYS A 105 -13.84 -11.67 -19.46
C LYS A 105 -13.86 -10.73 -20.68
N SER A 106 -13.04 -9.68 -20.69
CA SER A 106 -12.93 -8.78 -21.86
C SER A 106 -12.17 -9.39 -23.04
N TRP A 107 -11.42 -10.48 -22.84
CA TRP A 107 -10.82 -11.28 -23.91
C TRP A 107 -11.24 -12.75 -23.90
N TYR A 108 -11.48 -13.33 -22.73
CA TYR A 108 -11.99 -14.69 -22.53
C TYR A 108 -13.51 -14.70 -22.64
N GLY A 109 -14.04 -15.24 -23.74
CA GLY A 109 -15.45 -15.21 -24.14
C GLY A 109 -15.72 -14.33 -25.35
N SER A 110 -15.20 -13.09 -25.36
CA SER A 110 -15.43 -12.14 -26.46
C SER A 110 -14.41 -12.27 -27.61
N LYS A 111 -13.11 -12.37 -27.28
CA LYS A 111 -12.03 -12.50 -28.29
C LYS A 111 -11.65 -13.95 -28.51
N ILE A 112 -11.65 -14.74 -27.44
CA ILE A 112 -11.55 -16.20 -27.47
C ILE A 112 -12.97 -16.70 -27.20
N PRO A 113 -13.73 -17.14 -28.23
CA PRO A 113 -15.12 -17.54 -28.07
C PRO A 113 -15.22 -18.90 -27.36
N THR A 114 -15.02 -18.89 -26.05
CA THR A 114 -15.11 -20.05 -25.17
C THR A 114 -16.09 -19.75 -24.05
N HIS A 115 -17.03 -20.66 -23.84
CA HIS A 115 -17.97 -20.64 -22.71
C HIS A 115 -17.48 -21.51 -21.54
N ASP A 116 -16.22 -21.95 -21.60
CA ASP A 116 -15.66 -22.82 -20.58
C ASP A 116 -15.49 -22.05 -19.27
N VAL A 117 -16.10 -22.61 -18.24
CA VAL A 117 -16.18 -22.07 -16.90
C VAL A 117 -14.94 -22.46 -16.09
N GLN A 118 -14.25 -23.54 -16.48
CA GLN A 118 -13.16 -24.16 -15.74
C GLN A 118 -12.04 -23.18 -15.42
N PHE A 119 -11.61 -22.37 -16.38
CA PHE A 119 -10.56 -21.37 -16.15
C PHE A 119 -10.90 -20.35 -15.06
N THR A 120 -12.16 -19.89 -15.00
CA THR A 120 -12.59 -18.95 -13.95
C THR A 120 -12.68 -19.63 -12.58
N VAL A 121 -13.00 -20.93 -12.55
CA VAL A 121 -12.99 -21.75 -11.33
C VAL A 121 -11.58 -21.90 -10.80
N GLU A 122 -10.60 -22.22 -11.67
CA GLU A 122 -9.21 -22.35 -11.24
C GLU A 122 -8.63 -21.04 -10.70
N LEU A 123 -8.97 -19.89 -11.30
CA LEU A 123 -8.55 -18.59 -10.77
C LEU A 123 -9.13 -18.30 -9.39
N PHE A 124 -10.39 -18.70 -9.15
CA PHE A 124 -10.99 -18.61 -7.83
C PHE A 124 -10.24 -19.50 -6.83
N ASN A 125 -9.97 -20.75 -7.19
CA ASN A 125 -9.26 -21.72 -6.35
C ASN A 125 -7.84 -21.26 -6.04
N LEU A 126 -7.10 -20.74 -7.03
CA LEU A 126 -5.76 -20.18 -6.86
C LEU A 126 -5.80 -19.01 -5.87
N THR A 127 -6.76 -18.09 -6.02
CA THR A 127 -6.91 -16.97 -5.10
C THR A 127 -7.16 -17.46 -3.66
N LYS A 128 -8.02 -18.47 -3.50
CA LYS A 128 -8.31 -19.08 -2.20
C LYS A 128 -7.09 -19.77 -1.60
N GLN A 129 -6.36 -20.55 -2.38
CA GLN A 129 -5.10 -21.19 -1.96
C GLN A 129 -4.06 -20.17 -1.50
N VAL A 130 -3.91 -19.06 -2.23
CA VAL A 130 -3.01 -17.97 -1.83
C VAL A 130 -3.46 -17.36 -0.50
N ILE A 131 -4.75 -17.08 -0.33
CA ILE A 131 -5.28 -16.54 0.94
C ILE A 131 -5.06 -17.51 2.11
N ASP A 132 -5.33 -18.80 1.89
CA ASP A 132 -5.13 -19.85 2.90
C ASP A 132 -3.66 -20.00 3.26
N TYR A 133 -2.76 -19.90 2.28
CA TYR A 133 -1.32 -19.91 2.48
C TYR A 133 -0.88 -18.73 3.35
N PHE A 134 -1.33 -17.50 3.05
CA PHE A 134 -1.05 -16.33 3.89
C PHE A 134 -1.64 -16.43 5.30
N ASN A 135 -2.79 -17.08 5.46
CA ASN A 135 -3.42 -17.29 6.76
C ASN A 135 -2.72 -18.37 7.61
N THR A 136 -2.09 -19.34 6.96
CA THR A 136 -1.42 -20.47 7.62
C THR A 136 0.06 -20.22 7.86
N SER A 137 0.69 -19.35 7.08
CA SER A 137 2.09 -18.93 7.26
C SER A 137 2.27 -18.15 8.57
N VAL A 138 3.22 -18.58 9.40
CA VAL A 138 3.63 -17.87 10.62
C VAL A 138 4.63 -16.79 10.22
N ILE A 139 4.16 -15.74 9.55
CA ILE A 139 5.02 -14.61 9.18
C ILE A 139 5.35 -13.80 10.43
N ASP A 140 6.63 -13.62 10.73
CA ASP A 140 7.08 -12.67 11.76
C ASP A 140 6.94 -11.23 11.24
N PHE A 141 5.69 -10.76 11.17
CA PHE A 141 5.35 -9.38 10.80
C PHE A 141 6.00 -8.36 11.73
N GLU A 142 6.36 -8.75 12.96
CA GLU A 142 7.07 -7.85 13.86
C GLU A 142 8.46 -7.58 13.29
N SER A 143 9.26 -8.61 13.00
CA SER A 143 10.59 -8.47 12.39
C SER A 143 10.55 -7.69 11.08
N LEU A 144 9.68 -8.11 10.14
CA LEU A 144 9.59 -7.49 8.83
C LEU A 144 9.31 -5.97 8.91
N ILE A 145 8.40 -5.55 9.78
CA ILE A 145 7.91 -4.16 9.84
C ILE A 145 8.82 -3.28 10.70
N THR A 146 9.54 -3.87 11.64
CA THR A 146 10.39 -3.12 12.58
C THR A 146 11.86 -3.16 12.23
N ASP A 147 12.31 -4.10 11.40
CA ASP A 147 13.70 -4.22 10.97
C ASP A 147 13.86 -4.07 9.45
N ASP A 148 13.33 -5.01 8.66
CA ASP A 148 13.67 -5.10 7.23
C ASP A 148 13.07 -3.96 6.38
N ILE A 149 11.77 -3.71 6.49
CA ILE A 149 11.13 -2.59 5.77
C ILE A 149 11.78 -1.25 6.18
N PRO A 150 11.99 -0.97 7.48
CA PRO A 150 12.70 0.24 7.88
C PRO A 150 14.13 0.34 7.34
N LEU A 151 14.85 -0.78 7.26
CA LEU A 151 16.20 -0.82 6.68
C LEU A 151 16.19 -0.45 5.20
N LEU A 152 15.29 -1.04 4.42
CA LEU A 152 15.11 -0.72 3.00
C LEU A 152 14.75 0.75 2.79
N LEU A 153 13.82 1.28 3.58
CA LEU A 153 13.43 2.69 3.52
C LEU A 153 14.59 3.62 3.87
N SER A 154 15.41 3.26 4.85
CA SER A 154 16.58 4.04 5.25
C SER A 154 17.61 4.12 4.14
N HIS A 155 17.98 2.99 3.55
CA HIS A 155 18.91 2.96 2.42
C HIS A 155 18.37 3.77 1.25
N HIS A 156 17.08 3.61 0.93
CA HIS A 156 16.43 4.38 -0.12
C HIS A 156 16.52 5.91 0.11
N ILE A 157 16.13 6.37 1.30
CA ILE A 157 16.14 7.80 1.66
C ILE A 157 17.57 8.36 1.65
N LYS A 158 18.53 7.64 2.23
CA LYS A 158 19.94 8.05 2.26
C LYS A 158 20.51 8.17 0.86
N ASN A 159 20.38 7.12 0.05
CA ASN A 159 20.97 7.07 -1.28
C ASN A 159 20.39 8.18 -2.16
N ILE A 160 19.06 8.37 -2.15
CA ILE A 160 18.44 9.48 -2.90
C ILE A 160 18.89 10.83 -2.36
N SER A 161 18.94 11.02 -1.04
CA SER A 161 19.38 12.29 -0.46
C SER A 161 20.83 12.63 -0.83
N GLU A 162 21.72 11.64 -0.85
CA GLU A 162 23.12 11.83 -1.23
C GLU A 162 23.26 12.13 -2.73
N ILE A 163 22.55 11.40 -3.58
CA ILE A 163 22.56 11.61 -5.04
C ILE A 163 22.01 13.00 -5.40
N LEU A 164 20.93 13.43 -4.76
CA LEU A 164 20.34 14.77 -4.98
C LEU A 164 21.30 15.89 -4.60
N LYS A 165 22.19 15.69 -3.62
CA LYS A 165 23.21 16.68 -3.24
C LYS A 165 24.37 16.76 -4.22
N GLN A 166 24.59 15.72 -5.04
CA GLN A 166 25.77 15.59 -5.89
C GLN A 166 25.60 16.23 -7.28
N GLU A 167 24.46 16.85 -7.61
CA GLU A 167 24.19 17.50 -8.91
C GLU A 167 24.71 16.67 -10.12
N ASN A 168 24.33 15.40 -10.18
CA ASN A 168 24.80 14.49 -11.22
C ASN A 168 24.12 14.75 -12.58
N GLU A 169 24.91 14.86 -13.65
CA GLU A 169 24.44 15.03 -15.04
C GLU A 169 23.73 13.77 -15.58
N ASP A 170 24.05 12.58 -15.05
CA ASP A 170 23.55 11.27 -15.48
C ASP A 170 22.10 10.95 -15.04
N GLY A 171 21.42 11.89 -14.38
CA GLY A 171 20.10 11.69 -13.78
C GLY A 171 20.14 10.85 -12.51
N LEU A 172 18.99 10.71 -11.84
CA LEU A 172 18.91 10.12 -10.49
C LEU A 172 18.95 8.58 -10.49
N PHE A 173 18.48 7.94 -11.56
CA PHE A 173 18.19 6.50 -11.55
C PHE A 173 19.43 5.61 -11.61
N LYS A 174 20.38 5.92 -12.51
CA LYS A 174 21.61 5.14 -12.69
C LYS A 174 22.51 5.12 -11.44
N PRO A 175 22.86 6.26 -10.80
CA PRO A 175 23.64 6.23 -9.56
C PRO A 175 22.89 5.55 -8.42
N TYR A 176 21.55 5.62 -8.40
CA TYR A 176 20.74 4.90 -7.43
C TYR A 176 20.84 3.38 -7.62
N CYS A 177 20.76 2.90 -8.86
CA CYS A 177 20.95 1.47 -9.17
C CYS A 177 22.34 0.97 -8.76
N GLU A 178 23.39 1.76 -9.04
CA GLU A 178 24.77 1.45 -8.63
C GLU A 178 24.89 1.36 -7.11
N SER A 179 24.27 2.28 -6.37
CA SER A 179 24.30 2.32 -4.89
C SER A 179 23.65 1.11 -4.22
N ILE A 180 22.68 0.48 -4.91
CA ILE A 180 21.93 -0.67 -4.40
C ILE A 180 22.47 -1.99 -5.00
N HIS A 181 23.47 -1.91 -5.90
CA HIS A 181 23.93 -3.04 -6.70
C HIS A 181 22.80 -3.72 -7.48
N TYR A 182 21.85 -2.91 -7.95
CA TYR A 182 20.73 -3.39 -8.77
C TYR A 182 21.24 -3.77 -10.17
N SER A 183 20.86 -4.96 -10.64
CA SER A 183 21.08 -5.37 -12.04
C SER A 183 19.79 -5.19 -12.82
N GLU A 184 19.89 -4.59 -14.01
CA GLU A 184 18.73 -4.11 -14.80
C GLU A 184 17.69 -5.19 -15.13
N ASN A 185 18.04 -6.47 -15.05
CA ASN A 185 17.17 -7.61 -15.35
C ASN A 185 16.72 -8.39 -14.10
N TYR A 186 16.95 -7.90 -12.90
CA TYR A 186 16.63 -8.64 -11.68
C TYR A 186 15.13 -8.62 -11.36
N TYR A 187 14.53 -7.43 -11.34
CA TYR A 187 13.09 -7.27 -11.15
C TYR A 187 12.40 -6.93 -12.47
N PRO A 188 11.18 -7.43 -12.72
CA PRO A 188 10.31 -8.20 -11.81
C PRO A 188 10.48 -9.73 -11.86
N GLU A 189 11.33 -10.27 -12.73
CA GLU A 189 11.39 -11.71 -13.05
C GLU A 189 11.59 -12.62 -11.83
N VAL A 190 12.44 -12.21 -10.88
CA VAL A 190 12.71 -12.97 -9.65
C VAL A 190 11.44 -13.17 -8.82
N ILE A 191 10.68 -12.09 -8.57
CA ILE A 191 9.43 -12.14 -7.79
C ILE A 191 8.41 -13.05 -8.48
N THR A 192 8.29 -12.93 -9.81
CA THR A 192 7.38 -13.79 -10.58
C THR A 192 7.82 -15.24 -10.53
N SER A 193 9.11 -15.55 -10.61
CA SER A 193 9.60 -16.92 -10.49
C SER A 193 9.27 -17.53 -9.11
N HIS A 194 9.38 -16.76 -8.02
CA HIS A 194 8.98 -17.20 -6.69
C HIS A 194 7.47 -17.46 -6.60
N LEU A 195 6.65 -16.55 -7.11
CA LEU A 195 5.19 -16.73 -7.14
C LEU A 195 4.76 -17.93 -8.00
N LEU A 196 5.44 -18.20 -9.10
CA LEU A 196 5.18 -19.35 -9.96
C LEU A 196 5.56 -20.66 -9.27
N ASN A 197 6.68 -20.68 -8.54
CA ASN A 197 7.07 -21.85 -7.74
C ASN A 197 6.04 -22.21 -6.66
N LEU A 198 5.30 -21.23 -6.12
CA LEU A 198 4.21 -21.49 -5.18
C LEU A 198 3.01 -22.21 -5.83
N SER A 199 2.78 -21.99 -7.13
CA SER A 199 1.65 -22.58 -7.85
C SER A 199 1.84 -24.07 -8.12
N ASN A 200 3.07 -24.61 -8.04
CA ASN A 200 3.41 -26.02 -8.29
C ASN A 200 2.74 -26.60 -9.55
N SER A 201 2.59 -25.81 -10.62
CA SER A 201 1.91 -26.24 -11.82
C SER A 201 2.87 -26.75 -12.90
N ASP A 202 2.65 -27.99 -13.34
CA ASP A 202 3.40 -28.62 -14.43
C ASP A 202 2.97 -28.13 -15.83
N SER A 203 1.93 -27.29 -15.90
CA SER A 203 1.35 -26.81 -17.16
C SER A 203 2.13 -25.64 -17.74
N MET A 204 2.73 -25.83 -18.92
CA MET A 204 3.45 -24.78 -19.63
C MET A 204 2.55 -23.58 -20.00
N LEU A 205 1.26 -23.81 -20.25
CA LEU A 205 0.31 -22.75 -20.59
C LEU A 205 -0.06 -21.92 -19.36
N GLU A 206 -0.25 -22.58 -18.23
CA GLU A 206 -0.51 -21.92 -16.95
C GLU A 206 0.70 -21.08 -16.53
N TYR A 207 1.91 -21.64 -16.65
CA TYR A 207 3.16 -20.91 -16.42
C TYR A 207 3.26 -19.67 -17.30
N ALA A 208 3.04 -19.80 -18.62
CA ALA A 208 3.11 -18.67 -19.55
C ALA A 208 2.06 -17.59 -19.23
N PHE A 209 0.84 -18.02 -18.86
CA PHE A 209 -0.23 -17.11 -18.49
C PHE A 209 0.09 -16.35 -17.20
N LEU A 210 0.46 -17.06 -16.13
CA LEU A 210 0.79 -16.46 -14.84
C LEU A 210 2.03 -15.55 -14.97
N ASN A 211 3.03 -15.98 -15.75
CA ASN A 211 4.20 -15.16 -16.03
C ASN A 211 3.83 -13.82 -16.69
N SER A 212 2.97 -13.84 -17.72
CA SER A 212 2.49 -12.60 -18.36
C SER A 212 1.60 -11.78 -17.44
N LEU A 213 0.75 -12.43 -16.63
CA LEU A 213 -0.09 -11.75 -15.64
C LEU A 213 0.74 -10.98 -14.62
N PHE A 214 1.75 -11.63 -14.04
CA PHE A 214 2.59 -11.01 -13.02
C PHE A 214 3.58 -10.00 -13.62
N ASN A 215 4.37 -10.39 -14.64
CA ASN A 215 5.39 -9.50 -15.19
C ASN A 215 4.80 -8.34 -16.00
N ASP A 216 3.89 -8.61 -16.95
CA ASP A 216 3.45 -7.57 -17.88
C ASP A 216 2.34 -6.70 -17.29
N LEU A 217 1.37 -7.33 -16.60
CA LEU A 217 0.18 -6.64 -16.13
C LEU A 217 0.37 -6.08 -14.72
N LEU A 218 0.70 -6.91 -13.74
CA LEU A 218 0.78 -6.49 -12.34
C LEU A 218 2.05 -5.67 -12.06
N PHE A 219 3.23 -6.23 -12.29
CA PHE A 219 4.51 -5.57 -12.00
C PHE A 219 4.95 -4.58 -13.08
N GLY A 220 4.52 -4.78 -14.33
CA GLY A 220 4.61 -3.79 -15.37
C GLY A 220 3.58 -2.69 -15.13
N ARG A 221 2.38 -2.82 -15.69
CA ARG A 221 1.43 -1.70 -15.77
C ARG A 221 0.89 -1.22 -14.44
N VAL A 222 0.48 -2.11 -13.53
CA VAL A 222 -0.18 -1.70 -12.28
C VAL A 222 0.82 -1.08 -11.32
N LEU A 223 1.97 -1.74 -11.11
CA LEU A 223 3.01 -1.23 -10.22
C LEU A 223 3.65 0.03 -10.76
N ASP A 224 3.87 0.13 -12.07
CA ASP A 224 4.34 1.37 -12.70
C ASP A 224 3.40 2.52 -12.35
N ASN A 225 2.09 2.33 -12.44
CA ASN A 225 1.15 3.37 -12.08
C ASN A 225 1.22 3.71 -10.58
N ILE A 226 1.25 2.72 -9.69
CA ILE A 226 1.29 2.95 -8.22
C ILE A 226 2.58 3.65 -7.79
N SER A 227 3.70 3.37 -8.47
CA SER A 227 5.02 3.98 -8.19
C SER A 227 5.11 5.45 -8.58
N GLU A 228 4.12 6.00 -9.30
CA GLU A 228 4.09 7.42 -9.63
C GLU A 228 4.06 8.28 -8.35
N PRO A 229 4.97 9.26 -8.21
CA PRO A 229 5.05 10.16 -7.06
C PRO A 229 3.72 10.78 -6.64
N PHE A 230 2.86 11.08 -7.61
CA PHE A 230 1.53 11.63 -7.39
C PHE A 230 0.67 10.77 -6.45
N TYR A 231 0.64 9.44 -6.63
CA TYR A 231 -0.19 8.58 -5.77
C TYR A 231 0.37 8.50 -4.36
N ILE A 232 1.69 8.53 -4.21
CA ILE A 232 2.35 8.53 -2.91
C ILE A 232 2.01 9.84 -2.17
N LEU A 233 2.15 10.99 -2.82
CA LEU A 233 1.76 12.30 -2.28
C LEU A 233 0.28 12.34 -1.88
N HIS A 234 -0.61 11.88 -2.76
CA HIS A 234 -2.04 11.84 -2.49
C HIS A 234 -2.35 10.92 -1.30
N GLY A 235 -1.65 9.78 -1.17
CA GLY A 235 -1.75 8.87 -0.03
C GLY A 235 -1.35 9.56 1.28
N ILE A 236 -0.18 10.19 1.32
CA ILE A 236 0.32 10.95 2.48
C ILE A 236 -0.65 12.07 2.85
N ASN A 237 -1.15 12.81 1.85
CA ASN A 237 -2.07 13.91 2.08
C ASN A 237 -3.39 13.44 2.69
N LYS A 238 -4.00 12.39 2.14
CA LYS A 238 -5.25 11.80 2.66
C LYS A 238 -5.09 11.26 4.08
N ILE A 239 -3.95 10.65 4.40
CA ILE A 239 -3.63 10.19 5.77
C ILE A 239 -3.52 11.39 6.72
N SER A 240 -2.82 12.43 6.29
CA SER A 240 -2.64 13.67 7.08
C SER A 240 -3.99 14.35 7.35
N GLU A 241 -4.83 14.54 6.33
CA GLU A 241 -6.18 15.10 6.47
C GLU A 241 -7.06 14.27 7.40
N LYS A 242 -7.05 12.94 7.27
CA LYS A 242 -7.79 12.04 8.17
C LYS A 242 -7.35 12.20 9.62
N TYR A 243 -6.06 12.42 9.85
CA TYR A 243 -5.52 12.67 11.19
C TYR A 243 -5.95 14.03 11.74
N LEU A 244 -5.85 15.09 10.93
CA LEU A 244 -6.29 16.45 11.28
C LEU A 244 -7.78 16.46 11.65
N ASN A 245 -8.63 15.90 10.79
CA ASN A 245 -10.08 15.81 11.00
C ASN A 245 -10.46 15.02 12.26
N LYS A 246 -9.72 13.95 12.58
CA LYS A 246 -9.98 13.13 13.78
C LYS A 246 -9.58 13.85 15.06
N LYS A 247 -8.52 14.67 15.01
CA LYS A 247 -8.01 15.37 16.19
C LYS A 247 -8.80 16.63 16.51
N ASP A 248 -9.42 17.30 15.54
CA ASP A 248 -10.40 18.36 15.82
C ASP A 248 -11.58 17.84 16.67
N ILE A 249 -12.00 16.60 16.43
CA ILE A 249 -13.05 15.93 17.21
C ILE A 249 -12.53 15.49 18.60
N GLN A 250 -11.25 15.12 18.73
CA GLN A 250 -10.64 14.65 19.99
C GLN A 250 -10.03 15.75 20.87
N SER A 251 -9.68 16.91 20.32
CA SER A 251 -9.15 18.09 21.02
C SER A 251 -10.10 18.52 22.15
N ASN A 252 -11.42 18.47 21.89
CA ASN A 252 -12.47 18.70 22.89
C ASN A 252 -12.52 17.65 24.02
N LYS A 253 -11.99 16.44 23.82
CA LYS A 253 -11.87 15.40 24.86
C LYS A 253 -10.55 15.51 25.62
N TRP A 254 -9.45 15.87 24.94
CA TRP A 254 -8.13 16.01 25.57
C TRP A 254 -8.06 17.22 26.50
N PHE A 255 -8.76 18.33 26.19
CA PHE A 255 -8.89 19.47 27.11
C PHE A 255 -9.62 19.07 28.40
N LYS A 256 -10.67 18.22 28.31
CA LYS A 256 -11.35 17.65 29.49
C LYS A 256 -10.47 16.68 30.29
N LEU A 257 -9.63 15.88 29.60
CA LEU A 257 -8.67 14.97 30.25
C LEU A 257 -7.49 15.71 30.90
N LYS A 258 -6.99 16.79 30.29
CA LYS A 258 -5.92 17.63 30.85
C LYS A 258 -6.42 18.37 32.11
N GLN A 259 -7.69 18.80 32.10
CA GLN A 259 -8.35 19.37 33.28
C GLN A 259 -8.61 18.32 34.39
N LEU A 260 -8.80 17.06 34.02
CA LEU A 260 -8.83 15.92 34.96
C LEU A 260 -7.43 15.59 35.49
N LEU A 261 -6.39 15.55 34.64
CA LEU A 261 -4.99 15.25 35.00
C LEU A 261 -4.37 16.28 35.95
N ILE A 262 -4.79 17.55 35.88
CA ILE A 262 -4.35 18.59 36.83
C ILE A 262 -5.00 18.40 38.23
N ARG A 263 -6.05 17.56 38.36
CA ARG A 263 -6.63 17.14 39.66
C ARG A 263 -6.14 15.77 40.13
N PHE A 264 -5.12 15.17 39.49
CA PHE A 264 -4.64 13.84 39.88
C PHE A 264 -3.86 13.89 41.20
N ASN A 265 -4.47 13.29 42.22
CA ASN A 265 -3.95 13.13 43.56
C ASN A 265 -2.80 12.10 43.57
N LEU A 266 -1.69 12.43 44.24
CA LEU A 266 -0.48 11.59 44.37
C LEU A 266 -0.77 10.17 44.90
N THR A 267 -1.88 10.02 45.62
CA THR A 267 -2.38 8.76 46.19
C THR A 267 -2.91 7.79 45.13
N TYR A 268 -3.49 8.28 44.04
CA TYR A 268 -3.95 7.43 42.92
C TYR A 268 -2.78 6.79 42.18
N TRP A 269 -1.69 7.54 42.00
CA TRP A 269 -0.47 7.03 41.38
C TRP A 269 0.20 5.95 42.22
N LYS A 270 0.22 6.10 43.55
CA LYS A 270 0.70 5.03 44.46
C LYS A 270 -0.11 3.74 44.34
N LEU A 271 -1.44 3.85 44.25
CA LEU A 271 -2.34 2.70 44.09
C LEU A 271 -2.18 2.03 42.72
N LYS A 272 -2.02 2.81 41.64
CA LYS A 272 -1.73 2.25 40.32
C LYS A 272 -0.33 1.65 40.22
N LEU A 273 0.68 2.25 40.87
CA LEU A 273 2.02 1.66 40.99
C LEU A 273 1.95 0.31 41.71
N LEU A 274 1.16 0.19 42.78
CA LEU A 274 0.96 -1.09 43.47
C LEU A 274 0.23 -2.12 42.59
N GLN A 275 -0.74 -1.69 41.77
CA GLN A 275 -1.38 -2.56 40.78
C GLN A 275 -0.42 -2.99 39.67
N VAL A 276 0.46 -2.09 39.22
CA VAL A 276 1.54 -2.39 38.27
C VAL A 276 2.54 -3.35 38.90
N ILE A 277 2.91 -3.19 40.17
CA ILE A 277 3.79 -4.13 40.91
C ILE A 277 3.14 -5.51 41.04
N ASN A 278 1.83 -5.59 41.28
CA ASN A 278 1.11 -6.87 41.31
C ASN A 278 0.98 -7.50 39.92
N PHE A 279 0.79 -6.69 38.86
CA PHE A 279 0.85 -7.14 37.48
C PHE A 279 2.26 -7.64 37.11
N ILE A 280 3.32 -6.98 37.60
CA ILE A 280 4.72 -7.40 37.47
C ILE A 280 4.96 -8.77 38.14
N LYS A 281 4.37 -9.00 39.33
CA LYS A 281 4.42 -10.32 39.99
C LYS A 281 3.66 -11.40 39.21
N SER A 282 2.59 -11.06 38.48
CA SER A 282 1.93 -12.02 37.58
C SER A 282 2.71 -12.25 36.28
N LEU A 283 3.40 -11.24 35.75
CA LEU A 283 4.18 -11.35 34.51
C LEU A 283 5.47 -12.13 34.67
N THR A 284 6.12 -12.04 35.83
CA THR A 284 7.33 -12.83 36.12
C THR A 284 7.07 -14.34 36.08
N ASN A 285 5.83 -14.79 36.34
CA ASN A 285 5.44 -16.20 36.15
C ASN A 285 5.12 -16.58 34.69
N ILE A 286 4.86 -15.61 33.80
CA ILE A 286 4.55 -15.81 32.36
C ILE A 286 5.82 -15.74 31.49
N SER A 287 6.93 -15.21 32.05
CA SER A 287 8.23 -14.99 31.38
C SER A 287 8.93 -16.22 30.78
N ARG A 288 8.32 -17.40 30.80
CA ARG A 288 8.89 -18.64 30.21
C ARG A 288 8.46 -18.94 28.78
N ILE A 289 7.56 -18.16 28.17
CA ILE A 289 6.88 -18.64 26.96
C ILE A 289 7.49 -18.10 25.65
N HIS A 290 8.02 -16.87 25.58
CA HIS A 290 8.83 -16.41 24.45
C HIS A 290 9.73 -15.24 24.86
N THR A 291 11.04 -15.42 24.80
CA THR A 291 11.99 -14.30 24.76
C THR A 291 12.33 -14.04 23.29
N PRO A 292 11.95 -12.89 22.70
CA PRO A 292 12.36 -12.56 21.35
C PRO A 292 13.90 -12.50 21.28
N SER A 293 14.47 -12.87 20.13
CA SER A 293 15.92 -12.88 19.90
C SER A 293 16.55 -11.48 19.98
N ARG A 294 15.76 -10.42 19.76
CA ARG A 294 16.13 -9.00 19.89
C ARG A 294 15.02 -8.20 20.55
N THR A 295 15.41 -7.20 21.33
CA THR A 295 14.48 -6.26 21.97
C THR A 295 13.92 -5.30 20.94
N PHE A 296 12.67 -4.84 21.08
CA PHE A 296 12.07 -3.86 20.16
C PHE A 296 12.91 -2.59 20.05
N LEU A 297 13.51 -2.16 21.16
CA LEU A 297 14.30 -0.94 21.21
C LEU A 297 15.58 -1.02 20.37
N ASP A 298 16.12 -2.22 20.17
CA ASP A 298 17.28 -2.45 19.32
C ASP A 298 16.92 -2.64 17.84
N ARG A 299 15.63 -2.60 17.50
CA ARG A 299 15.17 -2.75 16.12
C ARG A 299 15.38 -1.49 15.29
N TYR A 300 15.50 -1.67 13.98
CA TYR A 300 15.94 -0.64 13.06
C TYR A 300 14.91 0.48 12.86
N LEU A 301 13.62 0.26 13.15
CA LEU A 301 12.56 1.26 13.06
C LEU A 301 12.88 2.55 13.81
N LEU A 302 13.42 2.43 15.02
CA LEU A 302 13.81 3.61 15.81
C LEU A 302 15.02 4.29 15.19
N SER A 303 15.96 3.52 14.64
CA SER A 303 17.10 4.05 13.90
C SER A 303 16.65 4.85 12.68
N LEU A 304 15.77 4.28 11.85
CA LEU A 304 15.17 4.96 10.69
C LEU A 304 14.56 6.30 11.09
N ILE A 305 13.70 6.30 12.11
CA ILE A 305 12.99 7.51 12.53
C ILE A 305 13.99 8.55 13.05
N PHE A 306 14.84 8.20 14.03
CA PHE A 306 15.69 9.19 14.71
C PHE A 306 16.91 9.63 13.89
N ILE A 307 17.51 8.73 13.11
CA ILE A 307 18.74 9.01 12.37
C ILE A 307 18.41 9.46 10.96
N ASP A 308 17.63 8.68 10.21
CA ASP A 308 17.56 8.87 8.76
C ASP A 308 16.50 9.87 8.35
N ILE A 309 15.32 9.80 8.96
CA ILE A 309 14.21 10.72 8.68
C ILE A 309 14.42 12.05 9.42
N LEU A 310 14.73 11.99 10.72
CA LEU A 310 14.78 13.18 11.56
C LEU A 310 16.18 13.82 11.64
N GLN A 311 17.25 13.08 11.35
CA GLN A 311 18.65 13.54 11.46
C GLN A 311 18.94 14.18 12.82
N VAL A 312 18.45 13.55 13.90
CA VAL A 312 18.59 14.08 15.27
C VAL A 312 20.03 14.05 15.72
N ASP A 313 20.83 13.10 15.22
CA ASP A 313 22.26 13.02 15.45
C ASP A 313 23.00 14.28 14.99
N ALA A 314 22.70 14.78 13.78
CA ALA A 314 23.30 15.99 13.23
C ALA A 314 22.76 17.27 13.88
N LYS A 315 21.45 17.34 14.16
CA LYS A 315 20.79 18.57 14.65
C LYS A 315 20.89 18.75 16.17
N LYS A 316 20.72 17.67 16.93
CA LYS A 316 20.67 17.66 18.39
C LYS A 316 21.42 16.44 18.95
N PRO A 317 22.76 16.42 18.85
CA PRO A 317 23.57 15.29 19.31
C PRO A 317 23.38 14.99 20.80
N ILE A 318 23.10 16.02 21.62
CA ILE A 318 22.79 15.85 23.05
C ILE A 318 21.45 15.10 23.24
N LEU A 319 20.40 15.49 22.50
CA LEU A 319 19.11 14.79 22.58
C LEU A 319 19.26 13.34 22.10
N TYR A 320 19.99 13.13 21.01
CA TYR A 320 20.27 11.80 20.47
C TYR A 320 21.00 10.92 21.48
N SER A 321 22.08 11.43 22.07
CA SER A 321 22.82 10.70 23.12
C SER A 321 21.95 10.42 24.34
N MET A 322 21.16 11.38 24.81
CA MET A 322 20.19 11.15 25.91
C MET A 322 19.16 10.06 25.54
N ALA A 323 18.65 10.07 24.32
CA ALA A 323 17.73 9.04 23.83
C ALA A 323 18.42 7.67 23.77
N LYS A 324 19.68 7.59 23.34
CA LYS A 324 20.48 6.35 23.34
C LYS A 324 20.82 5.85 24.73
N TYR A 325 21.15 6.73 25.68
CA TYR A 325 21.31 6.36 27.08
C TYR A 325 20.00 5.87 27.69
N PHE A 326 18.88 6.52 27.36
CA PHE A 326 17.56 6.08 27.79
C PHE A 326 17.17 4.73 27.17
N GLN A 327 17.48 4.51 25.89
CA GLN A 327 17.32 3.23 25.20
C GLN A 327 18.13 2.14 25.93
N PHE A 328 19.42 2.37 26.16
CA PHE A 328 20.30 1.45 26.89
C PHE A 328 19.79 1.17 28.31
N TRP A 329 19.32 2.20 29.01
CA TRP A 329 18.75 2.06 30.35
C TRP A 329 17.46 1.24 30.35
N LEU A 330 16.57 1.43 29.38
CA LEU A 330 15.36 0.63 29.22
C LEU A 330 15.66 -0.84 28.92
N ILE A 331 16.63 -1.11 28.03
CA ILE A 331 17.06 -2.48 27.68
C ILE A 331 17.69 -3.17 28.88
N SER A 332 18.49 -2.45 29.67
CA SER A 332 19.15 -2.97 30.87
C SER A 332 18.14 -3.44 31.93
N ILE A 333 16.89 -2.98 31.86
CA ILE A 333 15.82 -3.33 32.79
C ILE A 333 14.91 -4.38 32.15
N PRO A 334 15.07 -5.68 32.46
CA PRO A 334 14.41 -6.77 31.73
C PRO A 334 12.88 -6.70 31.81
N PHE A 335 12.31 -6.17 32.90
CA PHE A 335 10.86 -6.05 33.03
C PHE A 335 10.27 -4.94 32.15
N LEU A 336 10.98 -3.81 32.01
CA LEU A 336 10.53 -2.72 31.14
C LEU A 336 10.64 -3.17 29.70
N ASN A 337 11.76 -3.83 29.37
CA ASN A 337 11.95 -4.39 28.06
C ASN A 337 10.83 -5.40 27.71
N PHE A 338 10.57 -6.37 28.57
CA PHE A 338 9.48 -7.34 28.34
C PHE A 338 8.10 -6.67 28.25
N ALA A 339 7.82 -5.67 29.11
CA ALA A 339 6.55 -4.95 29.06
C ALA A 339 6.39 -4.14 27.76
N LEU A 340 7.47 -3.52 27.28
CA LEU A 340 7.50 -2.80 26.01
C LEU A 340 7.31 -3.77 24.84
N ASP A 341 8.12 -4.83 24.78
CA ASP A 341 8.02 -5.87 23.74
C ASP A 341 6.61 -6.46 23.71
N TYR A 342 6.05 -6.85 24.86
CA TYR A 342 4.68 -7.38 24.94
C TYR A 342 3.62 -6.36 24.49
N HIS A 343 3.74 -5.09 24.91
CA HIS A 343 2.79 -4.07 24.49
C HIS A 343 2.87 -3.79 23.00
N ILE A 344 4.08 -3.74 22.45
CA ILE A 344 4.33 -3.42 21.05
C ILE A 344 3.94 -4.58 20.15
N HIS A 345 4.32 -5.80 20.52
CA HIS A 345 3.84 -7.03 19.90
C HIS A 345 2.31 -7.08 19.87
N ASN A 346 1.65 -6.82 21.00
CA ASN A 346 0.18 -6.76 21.02
C ASN A 346 -0.40 -5.62 20.19
N LEU A 347 0.27 -4.47 20.10
CA LEU A 347 -0.14 -3.40 19.20
C LEU A 347 0.00 -3.82 17.74
N PHE A 348 1.09 -4.49 17.36
CA PHE A 348 1.32 -5.01 16.02
C PHE A 348 0.33 -6.11 15.66
N ILE A 349 0.16 -7.15 16.49
CA ILE A 349 -0.86 -8.17 16.30
C ILE A 349 -2.25 -7.53 16.21
N ARG A 350 -2.58 -6.59 17.10
CA ARG A 350 -3.92 -5.97 17.11
C ARG A 350 -4.16 -4.97 15.98
N GLN A 351 -3.13 -4.37 15.39
CA GLN A 351 -3.32 -3.40 14.30
C GLN A 351 -3.11 -4.03 12.93
N ILE A 352 -2.13 -4.91 12.78
CA ILE A 352 -1.68 -5.48 11.51
C ILE A 352 -2.35 -6.84 11.26
N ILE A 353 -2.38 -7.72 12.26
CA ILE A 353 -3.06 -9.03 12.17
C ILE A 353 -4.56 -8.90 12.43
N ASN A 354 -5.05 -7.74 12.85
CA ASN A 354 -6.48 -7.52 12.87
C ASN A 354 -6.98 -7.49 11.41
N LYS A 355 -7.61 -8.61 11.02
CA LYS A 355 -8.20 -8.88 9.70
C LYS A 355 -8.99 -7.68 9.14
N SER A 356 -9.50 -6.80 10.01
CA SER A 356 -10.15 -5.55 9.64
C SER A 356 -9.27 -4.52 8.89
N ALA A 357 -7.96 -4.45 9.13
CA ALA A 357 -7.10 -3.45 8.48
C ALA A 357 -6.79 -3.86 7.04
N CYS A 358 -6.36 -5.11 6.85
CA CYS A 358 -6.17 -5.70 5.51
C CYS A 358 -7.48 -5.67 4.71
N SER A 359 -8.59 -6.03 5.35
CA SER A 359 -9.94 -5.86 4.81
C SER A 359 -10.24 -4.44 4.32
N GLN A 360 -9.89 -3.41 5.09
CA GLN A 360 -10.11 -2.02 4.71
C GLN A 360 -9.22 -1.63 3.52
N ILE A 361 -8.00 -2.15 3.44
CA ILE A 361 -7.10 -1.91 2.31
C ILE A 361 -7.74 -2.43 1.02
N PHE A 362 -8.28 -3.65 1.01
CA PHE A 362 -8.93 -4.21 -0.19
C PHE A 362 -10.21 -3.45 -0.57
N ILE A 363 -11.00 -2.98 0.40
CA ILE A 363 -12.15 -2.09 0.11
C ILE A 363 -11.66 -0.78 -0.51
N LEU A 364 -10.61 -0.18 0.03
CA LEU A 364 -10.04 1.06 -0.49
C LEU A 364 -9.45 0.86 -1.89
N LEU A 365 -8.70 -0.21 -2.12
CA LEU A 365 -8.16 -0.56 -3.44
C LEU A 365 -9.29 -0.75 -4.45
N ARG A 366 -10.36 -1.43 -4.06
CA ARG A 366 -11.56 -1.62 -4.89
C ARG A 366 -12.21 -0.28 -5.23
N GLU A 367 -12.46 0.58 -4.25
CA GLU A 367 -13.05 1.91 -4.49
C GLU A 367 -12.14 2.82 -5.32
N LEU A 368 -10.82 2.66 -5.19
CA LEU A 368 -9.83 3.42 -5.94
C LEU A 368 -9.76 3.00 -7.41
N ILE A 369 -9.76 1.69 -7.68
CA ILE A 369 -9.59 1.14 -9.03
C ILE A 369 -10.95 1.02 -9.74
N PHE A 370 -12.02 0.71 -9.00
CA PHE A 370 -13.37 0.44 -9.50
C PHE A 370 -14.42 1.26 -8.71
N PRO A 371 -14.50 2.59 -8.90
CA PRO A 371 -15.38 3.46 -8.11
C PRO A 371 -16.86 3.06 -8.19
N ASN A 372 -17.29 2.54 -9.35
CA ASN A 372 -18.67 2.11 -9.63
C ASN A 372 -18.87 0.58 -9.54
N ASP A 373 -17.86 -0.18 -9.07
CA ASP A 373 -17.91 -1.63 -8.92
C ASP A 373 -18.27 -2.39 -10.21
N SER A 374 -17.91 -1.82 -11.37
CA SER A 374 -18.28 -2.36 -12.67
C SER A 374 -17.15 -2.27 -13.69
N THR A 375 -16.79 -1.06 -14.06
CA THR A 375 -15.71 -0.72 -14.97
C THR A 375 -14.56 -0.09 -14.18
N MET A 376 -13.34 -0.26 -14.70
CA MET A 376 -12.19 0.44 -14.15
C MET A 376 -12.43 1.95 -14.30
N GLY A 377 -12.15 2.72 -13.24
CA GLY A 377 -12.26 4.17 -13.29
C GLY A 377 -11.41 4.73 -14.44
N PRO A 378 -11.76 5.92 -14.98
CA PRO A 378 -10.91 6.56 -15.99
C PRO A 378 -9.48 6.68 -15.44
N PRO A 379 -8.45 6.51 -16.30
CA PRO A 379 -7.07 6.73 -15.87
C PRO A 379 -7.01 8.14 -15.29
N ARG A 380 -6.59 8.26 -14.02
CA ARG A 380 -6.48 9.57 -13.39
C ARG A 380 -5.46 10.37 -14.17
N GLU A 381 -5.86 11.55 -14.61
CA GLU A 381 -4.93 12.50 -15.22
C GLU A 381 -3.93 12.88 -14.12
N ILE A 382 -2.67 12.55 -14.35
CA ILE A 382 -1.58 12.94 -13.45
C ILE A 382 -1.42 14.44 -13.67
N PRO A 383 -1.61 15.28 -12.63
CA PRO A 383 -1.44 16.72 -12.78
C PRO A 383 0.02 17.00 -13.17
N ILE A 384 0.23 17.85 -14.17
CA ILE A 384 1.57 18.22 -14.68
C ILE A 384 1.76 19.73 -14.44
N GLY A 385 2.95 20.11 -13.98
CA GLY A 385 3.31 21.52 -13.78
C GLY A 385 2.72 22.10 -12.49
N GLU A 386 2.06 23.26 -12.58
CA GLU A 386 1.66 24.05 -11.42
C GLU A 386 0.69 23.31 -10.48
N GLU A 387 -0.22 22.49 -11.01
CA GLU A 387 -1.15 21.72 -10.19
C GLU A 387 -0.44 20.67 -9.32
N TYR A 388 0.62 20.07 -9.87
CA TYR A 388 1.45 19.11 -9.11
C TYR A 388 2.22 19.81 -8.00
N ASP A 389 2.77 20.99 -8.29
CA ASP A 389 3.47 21.80 -7.29
C ASP A 389 2.52 22.27 -6.18
N GLN A 390 1.30 22.69 -6.53
CA GLN A 390 0.27 23.02 -5.54
C GLN A 390 -0.08 21.83 -4.65
N LEU A 391 -0.20 20.63 -5.22
CA LEU A 391 -0.47 19.41 -4.46
C LEU A 391 0.69 19.08 -3.52
N LYS A 392 1.93 19.22 -3.99
CA LYS A 392 3.13 19.04 -3.18
C LYS A 392 3.15 20.03 -2.00
N GLN A 393 2.90 21.31 -2.24
CA GLN A 393 2.84 22.34 -1.18
C GLN A 393 1.69 22.09 -0.20
N THR A 394 0.55 21.63 -0.68
CA THR A 394 -0.59 21.24 0.16
C THR A 394 -0.21 20.07 1.06
N CYS A 395 0.45 19.04 0.51
CA CYS A 395 0.94 17.90 1.27
C CYS A 395 1.94 18.31 2.36
N ILE A 396 2.91 19.15 2.01
CA ILE A 396 3.90 19.69 2.95
C ILE A 396 3.21 20.45 4.09
N SER A 397 2.28 21.35 3.78
CA SER A 397 1.59 22.15 4.79
C SER A 397 0.70 21.31 5.71
N ASN A 398 -0.01 20.31 5.17
CA ASN A 398 -0.82 19.38 5.96
C ASN A 398 0.06 18.50 6.87
N LEU A 399 1.16 17.95 6.35
CA LEU A 399 2.09 17.15 7.16
C LEU A 399 2.73 18.01 8.27
N TRP A 400 3.10 19.25 7.95
CA TRP A 400 3.65 20.19 8.91
C TRP A 400 2.65 20.54 10.01
N GLN A 401 1.37 20.73 9.68
CA GLN A 401 0.33 20.90 10.69
C GLN A 401 0.22 19.69 11.61
N VAL A 402 0.26 18.46 11.08
CA VAL A 402 0.26 17.23 11.89
C VAL A 402 1.44 17.20 12.87
N ILE A 403 2.64 17.59 12.41
CA ILE A 403 3.85 17.67 13.23
C ILE A 403 3.68 18.69 14.37
N ARG A 404 3.20 19.90 14.06
CA ARG A 404 2.95 20.96 15.05
C ARG A 404 1.88 20.58 16.07
N ILE A 405 0.80 19.96 15.62
CA ILE A 405 -0.30 19.52 16.47
C ILE A 405 0.15 18.45 17.48
N ASN A 406 1.22 17.71 17.17
CA ASN A 406 1.84 16.74 18.05
C ASN A 406 3.03 17.30 18.85
N ASN A 407 3.34 18.60 18.72
CA ASN A 407 4.52 19.26 19.30
C ASN A 407 5.85 18.58 18.92
N LEU A 408 5.87 17.86 17.80
CA LEU A 408 7.06 17.17 17.31
C LEU A 408 8.11 18.15 16.79
N ASP A 409 7.67 19.32 16.32
CA ASP A 409 8.52 20.47 15.96
C ASP A 409 9.45 20.86 17.12
N ASN A 410 8.90 21.05 18.32
CA ASN A 410 9.67 21.47 19.50
C ASN A 410 10.57 20.36 20.04
N VAL A 411 10.04 19.13 20.10
CA VAL A 411 10.78 17.98 20.64
C VAL A 411 11.94 17.60 19.71
N LEU A 412 11.66 17.46 18.42
CA LEU A 412 12.61 16.91 17.43
C LEU A 412 13.35 18.00 16.64
N ALA A 413 13.06 19.29 16.88
CA ALA A 413 13.62 20.42 16.13
C ALA A 413 13.31 20.38 14.62
N LEU A 414 12.17 19.77 14.26
CA LEU A 414 11.78 19.69 12.86
C LEU A 414 11.47 21.08 12.34
N THR A 415 11.96 21.36 11.14
CA THR A 415 11.70 22.59 10.41
C THR A 415 10.78 22.30 9.22
N HIS A 416 10.12 23.34 8.71
CA HIS A 416 9.31 23.20 7.50
C HIS A 416 10.14 22.73 6.30
N THR A 417 11.42 23.13 6.24
CA THR A 417 12.37 22.69 5.21
C THR A 417 12.69 21.20 5.29
N ASP A 418 12.65 20.60 6.49
CA ASP A 418 12.86 19.15 6.62
C ASP A 418 11.71 18.35 6.03
N VAL A 419 10.48 18.85 6.19
CA VAL A 419 9.30 18.25 5.58
C VAL A 419 9.35 18.39 4.07
N ASP A 420 9.75 19.55 3.56
CA ASP A 420 9.94 19.76 2.12
C ASP A 420 11.03 18.81 1.57
N ASN A 421 12.17 18.69 2.25
CA ASN A 421 13.23 17.74 1.88
C ASN A 421 12.73 16.30 1.88
N PHE A 422 11.97 15.87 2.89
CA PHE A 422 11.41 14.53 2.93
C PHE A 422 10.45 14.26 1.77
N ILE A 423 9.54 15.21 1.48
CA ILE A 423 8.59 15.10 0.38
C ILE A 423 9.32 15.12 -0.96
N THR A 424 10.33 15.99 -1.14
CA THR A 424 11.14 16.04 -2.38
C THR A 424 11.82 14.70 -2.66
N ILE A 425 12.43 14.05 -1.65
CA ILE A 425 13.08 12.74 -1.76
C ILE A 425 12.10 11.67 -2.26
N ILE A 426 10.93 11.56 -1.64
CA ILE A 426 9.90 10.57 -2.03
C ILE A 426 9.37 10.83 -3.45
N THR A 427 9.36 12.10 -3.86
CA THR A 427 8.86 12.50 -5.18
C THR A 427 9.93 12.51 -6.28
N ALA A 428 11.18 12.18 -5.96
CA ALA A 428 12.32 12.42 -6.83
C ALA A 428 12.31 11.57 -8.11
N SER A 429 11.96 10.29 -8.01
CA SER A 429 11.94 9.39 -9.18
C SER A 429 10.94 8.25 -9.00
N LYS A 430 10.11 8.07 -10.02
CA LYS A 430 9.21 6.92 -10.16
C LYS A 430 9.97 5.60 -10.16
N ASP A 431 11.04 5.51 -10.95
CA ASP A 431 11.77 4.26 -11.16
C ASP A 431 12.49 3.80 -9.88
N CYS A 432 12.97 4.74 -9.07
CA CYS A 432 13.56 4.42 -7.76
C CYS A 432 12.50 3.92 -6.77
N ASN A 433 11.31 4.54 -6.77
CA ASN A 433 10.17 4.08 -5.97
C ASN A 433 9.71 2.68 -6.40
N LYS A 434 9.74 2.39 -7.70
CA LYS A 434 9.43 1.05 -8.23
C LYS A 434 10.38 -0.01 -7.68
N ILE A 435 11.70 0.25 -7.71
CA ILE A 435 12.70 -0.67 -7.15
C ILE A 435 12.47 -0.90 -5.65
N LEU A 436 12.19 0.17 -4.87
CA LEU A 436 11.88 0.04 -3.45
C LEU A 436 10.68 -0.87 -3.21
N ILE A 437 9.61 -0.72 -3.99
CA ILE A 437 8.42 -1.58 -3.85
C ILE A 437 8.78 -3.04 -4.17
N PHE A 438 9.59 -3.30 -5.20
CA PHE A 438 10.06 -4.65 -5.49
C PHE A 438 10.87 -5.26 -4.35
N GLN A 439 11.78 -4.51 -3.73
CA GLN A 439 12.56 -4.98 -2.58
C GLN A 439 11.67 -5.29 -1.37
N ILE A 440 10.62 -4.50 -1.14
CA ILE A 440 9.63 -4.77 -0.08
C ILE A 440 8.85 -6.06 -0.38
N VAL A 441 8.44 -6.26 -1.64
CA VAL A 441 7.73 -7.49 -2.06
C VAL A 441 8.65 -8.71 -1.94
N ASP A 442 9.91 -8.59 -2.34
CA ASP A 442 10.90 -9.67 -2.24
C ASP A 442 11.16 -10.07 -0.77
N SER A 443 11.27 -9.07 0.11
CA SER A 443 11.38 -9.28 1.56
C SER A 443 10.14 -10.00 2.12
N LEU A 444 8.95 -9.58 1.70
CA LEU A 444 7.70 -10.25 2.07
C LEU A 444 7.68 -11.72 1.63
N LEU A 445 8.11 -12.01 0.40
CA LEU A 445 8.18 -13.38 -0.12
C LEU A 445 9.20 -14.24 0.60
N THR A 446 10.34 -13.68 0.99
CA THR A 446 11.38 -14.41 1.73
C THR A 446 10.86 -14.91 3.07
N TYR A 447 10.15 -14.07 3.82
CA TYR A 447 9.53 -14.43 5.11
C TYR A 447 8.40 -15.46 5.02
N ILE A 448 7.84 -15.64 3.83
CA ILE A 448 6.78 -16.62 3.59
C ILE A 448 7.37 -18.02 3.35
N HIS A 449 8.64 -18.10 2.95
CA HIS A 449 9.35 -19.35 2.66
C HIS A 449 10.14 -19.92 3.83
N GLU A 450 10.48 -19.11 4.84
CA GLU A 450 11.03 -19.57 6.13
C GLU A 450 9.93 -20.11 7.05
#